data_AF-A0A643CEF9-F1
#
_entry.id   AF-A0A643CEF9-F1
#
_cell.length_a   1.000
_cell.length_b   1.000
_cell.length_c   1.000
_cell.angle_alpha   90.00
_cell.angle_beta   90.00
_cell.angle_gamma   90.00
#
_symmetry.space_group_name_H-M   'P 1'
#
loop_
_entity.id
_entity.type
_entity.pdbx_description
1 polymer ?
#
loop_
_entity_poly.entity_id
_entity_poly.type
_entity_poly.pdbx_seq_one_letter_code
_entity_poly.pdbx_strand_id
1 'polypeptide(L)'
;MSKAEAVRTALLASHPTAEVSTVQVDVSSLPSVFQASKELKQRFQRFDYVYLNAGIMPNPQLNIKALFCGLFSRKAIHIFSTAEGVLTQSEKITADGLQEVFETNVFGHFILGLYSSVACPGTVLTNLTYGIMPPFVWTLIMPIIWLLRFFANAFTLTPYNGTEVLVWLFHQKPESLNPLVKYLSATTGFGSNYVTSKKIDLDEDTAEKFYQNLLELEKDIRVTIQKTKNQS
;
A
#
# COMPACT_ATOMS: atom_id res chain seq x y z
N MET A 1 -7.90 17.35 -6.65
CA MET A 1 -9.14 17.75 -5.96
C MET A 1 -10.39 17.08 -6.55
N SER A 2 -10.68 17.20 -7.86
CA SER A 2 -11.94 16.69 -8.46
C SER A 2 -12.29 15.23 -8.14
N LYS A 3 -11.32 14.31 -8.16
CA LYS A 3 -11.55 12.89 -7.80
C LYS A 3 -11.97 12.72 -6.34
N ALA A 4 -11.36 13.47 -5.41
CA ALA A 4 -11.67 13.38 -3.98
C ALA A 4 -13.09 13.89 -3.69
N GLU A 5 -13.51 14.98 -4.34
CA GLU A 5 -14.86 15.53 -4.22
C GLU A 5 -15.93 14.59 -4.80
N ALA A 6 -15.65 13.94 -5.92
CA ALA A 6 -16.53 12.94 -6.50
C ALA A 6 -16.74 11.75 -5.55
N VAL A 7 -15.66 11.23 -4.96
CA VAL A 7 -15.73 10.14 -3.97
C VAL A 7 -16.49 10.58 -2.72
N ARG A 8 -16.21 11.78 -2.21
CA ARG A 8 -16.94 12.34 -1.07
C ARG A 8 -18.44 12.41 -1.33
N THR A 9 -18.82 12.86 -2.52
CA THR A 9 -20.24 12.95 -2.93
C THR A 9 -20.90 11.57 -2.97
N ALA A 10 -20.23 10.57 -3.54
CA ALA A 10 -20.74 9.19 -3.59
C ALA A 10 -20.86 8.54 -2.20
N LEU A 11 -19.92 8.82 -1.30
CA LEU A 11 -19.97 8.35 0.08
C LEU A 11 -21.15 8.96 0.85
N LEU A 12 -21.35 10.27 0.73
CA LEU A 12 -22.48 10.95 1.39
C LEU A 12 -23.84 10.55 0.80
N ALA A 13 -23.90 10.23 -0.51
CA ALA A 13 -25.12 9.72 -1.13
C ALA A 13 -25.50 8.32 -0.61
N SER A 14 -24.52 7.46 -0.34
CA SER A 14 -24.75 6.11 0.18
C SER A 14 -24.86 6.06 1.71
N HIS A 15 -24.22 6.99 2.42
CA HIS A 15 -24.18 7.05 3.89
C HIS A 15 -24.42 8.50 4.35
N PRO A 16 -25.69 8.98 4.33
CA PRO A 16 -26.00 10.40 4.58
C PRO A 16 -25.63 10.92 5.97
N THR A 17 -25.48 10.02 6.95
CA THR A 17 -25.11 10.36 8.32
C THR A 17 -23.60 10.38 8.56
N ALA A 18 -22.78 9.98 7.58
CA ALA A 18 -21.33 9.98 7.73
C ALA A 18 -20.75 11.40 7.58
N GLU A 19 -19.73 11.72 8.38
CA GLU A 19 -18.95 12.93 8.20
C GLU A 19 -17.72 12.63 7.34
N VAL A 20 -17.63 13.26 6.17
CA VAL A 20 -16.53 13.05 5.23
C VAL A 20 -15.79 14.36 5.00
N SER A 21 -14.52 14.37 5.38
CA SER A 21 -13.60 15.50 5.27
C SER A 21 -12.43 15.16 4.35
N THR A 22 -11.94 16.14 3.60
CA THR A 22 -10.76 16.00 2.74
C THR A 22 -9.62 16.86 3.26
N VAL A 23 -8.41 16.31 3.26
CA VAL A 23 -7.14 17.01 3.51
C VAL A 23 -6.22 16.65 2.36
N GLN A 24 -5.60 17.64 1.72
CA GLN A 24 -4.69 17.41 0.61
C GLN A 24 -3.29 17.15 1.15
N VAL A 25 -2.67 16.05 0.73
CA VAL A 25 -1.30 15.70 1.08
C VAL A 25 -0.60 15.21 -0.17
N ASP A 26 0.50 15.86 -0.53
CA ASP A 26 1.52 15.29 -1.41
C ASP A 26 2.55 14.58 -0.54
N VAL A 27 2.62 13.25 -0.64
CA VAL A 27 3.55 12.39 0.11
C VAL A 27 4.96 12.36 -0.49
N SER A 28 5.16 12.94 -1.68
CA SER A 28 6.46 13.12 -2.33
C SER A 28 7.13 14.46 -1.97
N SER A 29 6.57 15.17 -0.98
CA SER A 29 7.06 16.46 -0.48
C SER A 29 6.95 16.51 1.03
N LEU A 30 8.09 16.55 1.71
CA LEU A 30 8.16 16.59 3.17
C LEU A 30 7.49 17.82 3.78
N PRO A 31 7.65 19.05 3.24
CA PRO A 31 6.89 20.21 3.70
C PRO A 31 5.37 20.00 3.68
N SER A 32 4.86 19.37 2.62
CA SER A 32 3.45 19.02 2.47
C SER A 32 3.02 18.00 3.53
N VAL A 33 3.81 16.95 3.77
CA VAL A 33 3.54 15.95 4.83
C VAL A 33 3.50 16.61 6.21
N PHE A 34 4.44 17.51 6.52
CA PHE A 34 4.46 18.24 7.80
C PHE A 34 3.28 19.20 7.94
N GLN A 35 2.91 19.91 6.88
CA GLN A 35 1.75 20.80 6.88
C GLN A 35 0.45 20.00 7.11
N ALA A 36 0.29 18.89 6.38
CA ALA A 36 -0.85 17.99 6.55
C ALA A 36 -0.92 17.41 7.96
N SER A 37 0.21 16.95 8.51
CA SER A 37 0.28 16.46 9.89
C SER A 37 -0.17 17.52 10.90
N LYS A 38 0.25 18.78 10.70
CA LYS A 38 -0.18 19.90 11.55
C LYS A 38 -1.68 20.17 11.43
N GLU A 39 -2.21 20.24 10.21
CA GLU A 39 -3.64 20.45 9.96
C GLU A 39 -4.48 19.34 10.60
N LEU A 40 -4.07 18.08 10.40
CA LEU A 40 -4.70 16.90 10.95
C LEU A 40 -4.78 16.95 12.49
N LYS A 41 -3.67 17.31 13.16
CA LYS A 41 -3.62 17.48 14.63
C LYS A 41 -4.47 18.63 15.14
N GLN A 42 -4.64 19.69 14.34
CA GLN A 42 -5.48 20.84 14.71
C GLN A 42 -6.97 20.55 14.52
N ARG A 43 -7.31 19.80 13.47
CA ARG A 43 -8.70 19.53 13.06
C ARG A 43 -9.34 18.38 13.83
N PHE A 44 -8.55 17.37 14.20
CA PHE A 44 -9.06 16.16 14.83
C PHE A 44 -8.39 15.95 16.19
N GLN A 45 -9.19 15.78 17.25
CA GLN A 45 -8.68 15.54 18.60
C GLN A 45 -8.00 14.17 18.73
N ARG A 46 -8.41 13.19 17.93
CA ARG A 46 -7.86 11.83 17.88
C ARG A 46 -7.99 11.25 16.49
N PHE A 47 -7.06 10.36 16.15
CA PHE A 47 -7.18 9.47 15.00
C PHE A 47 -7.37 8.06 15.51
N ASP A 48 -8.52 7.47 15.18
CA ASP A 48 -8.79 6.07 15.48
C ASP A 48 -8.15 5.13 14.45
N TYR A 49 -8.20 5.53 13.17
CA TYR A 49 -7.72 4.73 12.05
C TYR A 49 -7.05 5.62 11.00
N VAL A 50 -5.91 5.15 10.45
CA VAL A 50 -5.20 5.82 9.35
C VAL A 50 -4.83 4.79 8.28
N TYR A 51 -5.19 5.07 7.02
CA TYR A 51 -4.92 4.21 5.87
C TYR A 51 -3.89 4.87 4.97
N LEU A 52 -2.66 4.36 4.99
CA LEU A 52 -1.57 4.82 4.14
C LEU A 52 -1.52 3.96 2.89
N ASN A 53 -2.23 4.39 1.84
CA ASN A 53 -2.32 3.68 0.56
C ASN A 53 -1.69 4.47 -0.59
N ALA A 54 -0.89 5.50 -0.29
CA ALA A 54 -0.20 6.24 -1.33
C ALA A 54 1.00 5.41 -1.83
N GLY A 55 1.19 5.39 -3.14
CA GLY A 55 2.33 4.73 -3.75
C GLY A 55 2.45 5.12 -5.21
N ILE A 56 3.68 5.29 -5.67
CA ILE A 56 3.96 5.60 -7.08
C ILE A 56 4.85 4.53 -7.70
N MET A 57 4.69 4.40 -9.02
CA MET A 57 5.55 3.61 -9.89
C MET A 57 5.69 4.37 -11.22
N PRO A 58 6.58 5.36 -11.29
CA PRO A 58 6.74 6.17 -12.48
C PRO A 58 7.42 5.36 -13.61
N ASN A 59 6.85 5.44 -14.81
CA ASN A 59 7.36 4.78 -16.03
C ASN A 59 7.69 3.29 -15.85
N PRO A 60 6.70 2.42 -15.51
CA PRO A 60 6.95 1.00 -15.40
C PRO A 60 7.35 0.44 -16.78
N GLN A 61 8.63 0.14 -16.94
CA GLN A 61 9.10 -0.58 -18.12
C GLN A 61 8.93 -2.06 -17.87
N LEU A 62 7.98 -2.64 -18.61
CA LEU A 62 7.64 -4.03 -18.48
C LEU A 62 8.59 -4.86 -19.35
N ASN A 63 9.43 -5.67 -18.72
CA ASN A 63 10.26 -6.62 -19.43
C ASN A 63 9.36 -7.78 -19.91
N ILE A 64 8.78 -7.63 -21.09
CA ILE A 64 7.85 -8.60 -21.71
C ILE A 64 8.49 -10.00 -21.76
N LYS A 65 9.80 -10.09 -22.02
CA LYS A 65 10.54 -11.36 -22.04
C LYS A 65 10.57 -12.01 -20.65
N ALA A 66 10.82 -11.24 -19.59
CA ALA A 66 10.79 -11.72 -18.22
C ALA A 66 9.36 -12.07 -17.75
N LEU A 67 8.34 -11.31 -18.18
CA LEU A 67 6.94 -11.60 -17.90
C LEU A 67 6.50 -12.93 -18.54
N PHE A 68 6.77 -13.13 -19.83
CA PHE A 68 6.42 -14.38 -20.54
C PHE A 68 7.21 -15.57 -20.01
N CYS A 69 8.53 -15.45 -19.81
CA CYS A 69 9.31 -16.52 -19.17
C CYS A 69 8.88 -16.79 -17.73
N GLY A 70 8.41 -15.77 -17.00
CA GLY A 70 7.88 -15.89 -15.64
C GLY A 70 6.52 -16.59 -15.57
N LEU A 71 5.62 -16.33 -16.53
CA LEU A 71 4.31 -16.98 -16.68
C LEU A 71 4.39 -18.50 -16.86
N PHE A 72 5.46 -18.99 -17.52
CA PHE A 72 5.71 -20.44 -17.72
C PHE A 72 6.68 -21.05 -16.70
N SER A 73 7.08 -20.30 -15.67
CA SER A 73 8.02 -20.75 -14.64
C SER A 73 7.30 -21.23 -13.38
N ARG A 74 7.91 -22.16 -12.64
CA ARG A 74 7.48 -22.53 -11.27
C ARG A 74 7.51 -21.34 -10.29
N LYS A 75 8.12 -20.21 -10.69
CA LYS A 75 8.18 -18.96 -9.94
C LYS A 75 7.10 -17.94 -10.35
N ALA A 76 6.10 -18.31 -11.16
CA ALA A 76 5.04 -17.40 -11.62
C ALA A 76 4.38 -16.65 -10.45
N ILE A 77 4.00 -17.36 -9.39
CA ILE A 77 3.38 -16.76 -8.20
C ILE A 77 4.32 -15.76 -7.52
N HIS A 78 5.62 -16.06 -7.42
CA HIS A 78 6.63 -15.17 -6.86
C HIS A 78 6.76 -13.90 -7.69
N ILE A 79 6.95 -14.04 -9.01
CA ILE A 79 7.13 -12.95 -9.95
C ILE A 79 5.89 -12.04 -10.02
N PHE A 80 4.67 -12.61 -9.98
CA PHE A 80 3.44 -11.81 -9.89
C PHE A 80 3.26 -11.12 -8.54
N SER A 81 3.84 -11.66 -7.46
CA SER A 81 3.72 -11.09 -6.12
C SER A 81 4.79 -10.05 -5.78
N THR A 82 5.99 -10.14 -6.38
CA THR A 82 7.12 -9.24 -6.11
C THR A 82 7.44 -8.30 -7.27
N ALA A 83 6.93 -8.60 -8.47
CA ALA A 83 7.29 -7.94 -9.74
C ALA A 83 8.80 -7.90 -10.03
N GLU A 84 9.57 -8.73 -9.33
CA GLU A 84 11.03 -8.77 -9.37
C GLU A 84 11.52 -9.17 -10.78
N GLY A 85 12.39 -8.34 -11.35
CA GLY A 85 12.93 -8.52 -12.71
C GLY A 85 11.94 -8.23 -13.85
N VAL A 86 10.68 -7.89 -13.55
CA VAL A 86 9.65 -7.58 -14.55
C VAL A 86 9.46 -6.08 -14.74
N LEU A 87 9.71 -5.28 -13.71
CA LEU A 87 9.50 -3.83 -13.72
C LEU A 87 10.81 -3.10 -13.44
N THR A 88 11.29 -2.33 -14.42
CA THR A 88 12.34 -1.32 -14.22
C THR A 88 11.70 0.07 -14.17
N GLN A 89 12.26 0.96 -13.36
CA GLN A 89 11.71 2.31 -13.11
C GLN A 89 12.80 3.36 -13.30
N SER A 90 12.41 4.56 -13.72
CA SER A 90 13.31 5.69 -13.85
C SER A 90 13.59 6.34 -12.50
N GLU A 91 14.85 6.58 -12.18
CA GLU A 91 15.26 7.28 -10.97
C GLU A 91 15.00 8.78 -11.11
N LYS A 92 14.11 9.33 -10.27
CA LYS A 92 13.88 10.76 -10.13
C LYS A 92 14.15 11.17 -8.69
N ILE A 93 14.73 12.36 -8.51
CA ILE A 93 14.99 12.96 -7.21
C ILE A 93 13.91 14.02 -6.93
N THR A 94 13.41 14.06 -5.70
CA THR A 94 12.43 15.05 -5.22
C THR A 94 13.10 16.38 -4.91
N ALA A 95 12.29 17.40 -4.61
CA ALA A 95 12.81 18.68 -4.12
C ALA A 95 13.52 18.56 -2.76
N ASP A 96 13.23 17.50 -2.01
CA ASP A 96 13.83 17.19 -0.71
C ASP A 96 15.17 16.42 -0.84
N GLY A 97 15.64 16.17 -2.06
CA GLY A 97 16.91 15.49 -2.34
C GLY A 97 16.86 13.98 -2.18
N LEU A 98 15.67 13.39 -2.01
CA LEU A 98 15.47 11.95 -1.87
C LEU A 98 14.99 11.34 -3.19
N GLN A 99 15.17 10.03 -3.35
CA GLN A 99 14.58 9.33 -4.48
C GLN A 99 13.05 9.34 -4.36
N GLU A 100 12.35 9.70 -5.44
CA GLU A 100 10.89 9.92 -5.46
C GLU A 100 10.10 8.70 -4.99
N VAL A 101 10.52 7.50 -5.42
CA VAL A 101 9.90 6.23 -5.03
C VAL A 101 10.11 5.94 -3.55
N PHE A 102 11.33 6.16 -3.05
CA PHE A 102 11.65 5.97 -1.63
C PHE A 102 10.89 6.95 -0.74
N GLU A 103 10.89 8.23 -1.12
CA GLU A 103 10.21 9.27 -0.35
C GLU A 103 8.70 9.02 -0.29
N THR A 104 8.09 8.77 -1.45
CA THR A 104 6.64 8.56 -1.55
C THR A 104 6.19 7.27 -0.86
N ASN A 105 6.90 6.15 -1.09
CA ASN A 105 6.42 4.84 -0.66
C ASN A 105 6.83 4.50 0.78
N VAL A 106 7.95 5.04 1.28
CA VAL A 106 8.52 4.67 2.59
C VAL A 106 8.63 5.87 3.51
N PHE A 107 9.44 6.87 3.16
CA PHE A 107 9.90 7.85 4.13
C PHE A 107 8.83 8.88 4.51
N GLY A 108 8.00 9.32 3.56
CA GLY A 108 6.86 10.21 3.83
C GLY A 108 5.84 9.57 4.79
N HIS A 109 5.61 8.26 4.66
CA HIS A 109 4.78 7.50 5.60
C HIS A 109 5.44 7.38 6.98
N PHE A 110 6.75 7.11 7.01
CA PHE A 110 7.53 6.99 8.24
C PHE A 110 7.46 8.26 9.11
N ILE A 111 7.62 9.44 8.49
CA ILE A 111 7.59 10.74 9.19
C ILE A 111 6.25 11.04 9.89
N LEU A 112 5.16 10.39 9.47
CA LEU A 112 3.87 10.54 10.16
C LEU A 112 3.90 9.98 11.59
N GLY A 113 4.90 9.15 11.94
CA GLY A 113 5.12 8.65 13.30
C GLY A 113 4.04 7.66 13.76
N LEU A 114 3.55 6.83 12.84
CA LEU A 114 2.46 5.89 13.07
C LEU A 114 2.97 4.45 13.18
N TYR A 115 2.28 3.62 13.96
CA TYR A 115 2.47 2.17 13.89
C TYR A 115 2.10 1.67 12.49
N SER A 116 2.97 0.83 11.92
CA SER A 116 2.78 0.24 10.60
C SER A 116 2.80 -1.27 10.69
N SER A 117 2.07 -1.92 9.78
CA SER A 117 2.04 -3.38 9.65
C SER A 117 1.93 -3.76 8.19
N VAL A 118 2.59 -4.84 7.79
CA VAL A 118 2.58 -5.28 6.40
C VAL A 118 1.33 -6.12 6.15
N ALA A 119 0.47 -5.62 5.26
CA ALA A 119 -0.77 -6.29 4.85
C ALA A 119 -0.69 -6.75 3.38
N CYS A 120 -1.36 -7.85 3.05
CA CYS A 120 -1.48 -8.35 1.70
C CYS A 120 -2.95 -8.66 1.39
N PRO A 121 -3.58 -8.02 0.39
CA PRO A 121 -4.98 -8.24 0.07
C PRO A 121 -5.25 -9.55 -0.71
N GLY A 122 -4.21 -10.32 -1.01
CA GLY A 122 -4.29 -11.44 -1.93
C GLY A 122 -4.48 -11.00 -3.39
N THR A 123 -4.93 -11.92 -4.24
CA THR A 123 -5.22 -11.67 -5.65
C THR A 123 -6.64 -11.12 -5.81
N VAL A 124 -6.73 -9.80 -5.93
CA VAL A 124 -7.98 -9.05 -6.13
C VAL A 124 -8.17 -8.72 -7.61
N LEU A 125 -9.37 -8.96 -8.14
CA LEU A 125 -9.75 -8.46 -9.46
C LEU A 125 -10.32 -7.05 -9.30
N THR A 126 -9.79 -6.11 -10.08
CA THR A 126 -10.17 -4.69 -10.06
C THR A 126 -10.46 -4.21 -11.48
N ASN A 127 -10.96 -2.98 -11.62
CA ASN A 127 -11.14 -2.37 -12.95
C ASN A 127 -9.82 -2.29 -13.75
N LEU A 128 -8.66 -2.31 -13.08
CA LEU A 128 -7.36 -2.39 -13.75
C LEU A 128 -7.11 -3.78 -14.35
N THR A 129 -7.51 -4.86 -13.67
CA THR A 129 -7.33 -6.22 -14.21
C THR A 129 -8.31 -6.50 -15.34
N TYR A 130 -9.56 -6.04 -15.23
CA TYR A 130 -10.56 -6.25 -16.29
C TYR A 130 -10.17 -5.59 -17.62
N GLY A 131 -9.37 -4.52 -17.60
CA GLY A 131 -8.87 -3.86 -18.81
C GLY A 131 -7.79 -4.64 -19.58
N ILE A 132 -7.28 -5.75 -19.04
CA ILE A 132 -6.17 -6.52 -19.66
C ILE A 132 -6.66 -7.44 -20.78
N MET A 133 -7.88 -7.98 -20.67
CA MET A 133 -8.41 -8.97 -21.62
C MET A 133 -9.84 -8.64 -22.04
N PRO A 134 -10.28 -9.05 -23.25
CA PRO A 134 -11.67 -8.90 -23.66
C PRO A 134 -12.66 -9.56 -22.68
N PRO A 135 -13.87 -9.00 -22.48
CA PRO A 135 -14.85 -9.52 -21.51
C PRO A 135 -15.20 -11.01 -21.65
N PHE A 136 -15.20 -11.54 -22.88
CA PHE A 136 -15.49 -12.95 -23.13
C PHE A 136 -14.41 -13.88 -22.56
N VAL A 137 -13.14 -13.44 -22.56
CA VAL A 137 -12.02 -14.22 -22.02
C VAL A 137 -12.13 -14.29 -20.50
N TRP A 138 -12.48 -13.18 -19.85
CA TRP A 138 -12.79 -13.17 -18.42
C TRP A 138 -13.91 -14.14 -18.08
N THR A 139 -14.99 -14.16 -18.87
CA THR A 139 -16.12 -15.08 -18.66
C THR A 139 -15.67 -16.54 -18.66
N LEU A 140 -14.73 -16.92 -19.53
CA LEU A 140 -14.19 -18.28 -19.61
C LEU A 140 -13.24 -18.63 -18.45
N ILE A 141 -12.42 -17.67 -18.01
CA ILE A 141 -11.38 -17.88 -16.99
C ILE A 141 -11.95 -17.80 -15.57
N MET A 142 -13.02 -17.05 -15.33
CA MET A 142 -13.59 -16.85 -14.00
C MET A 142 -13.97 -18.16 -13.27
N PRO A 143 -14.63 -19.16 -13.91
CA PRO A 143 -14.88 -20.46 -13.29
C PRO A 143 -13.59 -21.18 -12.87
N ILE A 144 -12.53 -21.07 -13.68
CA ILE A 144 -11.23 -21.67 -13.39
C ILE A 144 -10.61 -20.98 -12.16
N ILE A 145 -10.64 -19.65 -12.10
CA ILE A 145 -10.14 -18.89 -10.95
C ILE A 145 -10.92 -19.23 -9.67
N TRP A 146 -12.24 -19.38 -9.76
CA TRP A 146 -13.07 -19.84 -8.65
C TRP A 146 -12.70 -21.26 -8.19
N LEU A 147 -12.38 -22.16 -9.12
CA LEU A 147 -11.90 -23.50 -8.78
C LEU A 147 -10.51 -23.47 -8.12
N LEU A 148 -9.60 -22.63 -8.62
CA LEU A 148 -8.26 -22.44 -8.03
C LEU A 148 -8.31 -21.95 -6.59
N ARG A 149 -9.37 -21.23 -6.20
CA ARG A 149 -9.59 -20.78 -4.81
C ARG A 149 -9.65 -21.94 -3.81
N PHE A 150 -10.04 -23.15 -4.23
CA PHE A 150 -10.04 -24.33 -3.34
C PHE A 150 -8.63 -24.81 -2.96
N PHE A 151 -7.62 -24.43 -3.74
CA PHE A 151 -6.22 -24.84 -3.53
C PHE A 151 -5.34 -23.66 -3.09
N ALA A 152 -5.74 -22.43 -3.42
CA ALA A 152 -4.99 -21.23 -3.13
C ALA A 152 -5.91 -20.16 -2.52
N ASN A 153 -5.96 -20.11 -1.20
CA ASN A 153 -6.87 -19.22 -0.48
C ASN A 153 -6.48 -17.73 -0.62
N ALA A 154 -5.31 -17.41 -1.18
CA ALA A 154 -4.91 -16.05 -1.52
C ALA A 154 -5.75 -15.43 -2.66
N PHE A 155 -6.54 -16.22 -3.39
CA PHE A 155 -7.46 -15.74 -4.44
C PHE A 155 -8.73 -15.14 -3.82
N THR A 156 -8.61 -13.93 -3.29
CA THR A 156 -9.72 -13.17 -2.67
C THR A 156 -10.74 -12.68 -3.70
N LEU A 157 -10.30 -12.42 -4.95
CA LEU A 157 -11.05 -12.06 -6.16
C LEU A 157 -11.80 -10.73 -6.12
N THR A 158 -12.33 -10.31 -4.98
CA THR A 158 -13.08 -9.05 -4.87
C THR A 158 -12.34 -8.06 -3.97
N PRO A 159 -12.46 -6.74 -4.21
CA PRO A 159 -11.90 -5.74 -3.30
C PRO A 159 -12.40 -5.92 -1.87
N TYR A 160 -13.68 -6.25 -1.70
CA TYR A 160 -14.30 -6.54 -0.41
C TYR A 160 -13.55 -7.64 0.35
N ASN A 161 -13.30 -8.80 -0.29
CA ASN A 161 -12.54 -9.89 0.32
C ASN A 161 -11.07 -9.49 0.56
N GLY A 162 -10.49 -8.73 -0.36
CA GLY A 162 -9.12 -8.25 -0.23
C GLY A 162 -8.92 -7.31 0.95
N THR A 163 -9.96 -6.58 1.37
CA THR A 163 -9.90 -5.67 2.53
C THR A 163 -10.00 -6.37 3.89
N GLU A 164 -10.24 -7.68 3.95
CA GLU A 164 -10.40 -8.43 5.21
C GLU A 164 -9.25 -8.18 6.19
N VAL A 165 -8.00 -8.28 5.73
CA VAL A 165 -6.80 -8.04 6.55
C VAL A 165 -6.75 -6.64 7.11
N LEU A 166 -7.19 -5.65 6.34
CA LEU A 166 -7.23 -4.26 6.77
C LEU A 166 -8.24 -4.13 7.91
N VAL A 167 -9.46 -4.63 7.69
CA VAL A 167 -10.53 -4.63 8.70
C VAL A 167 -10.08 -5.34 9.98
N TRP A 168 -9.44 -6.50 9.86
CA TRP A 168 -8.94 -7.25 11.00
C TRP A 168 -7.84 -6.50 11.75
N LEU A 169 -6.86 -5.92 11.05
CA LEU A 169 -5.78 -5.11 11.64
C LEU A 169 -6.34 -3.93 12.44
N PHE A 170 -7.46 -3.34 12.00
CA PHE A 170 -8.13 -2.25 12.75
C PHE A 170 -8.65 -2.67 14.11
N HIS A 171 -8.91 -3.95 14.33
CA HIS A 171 -9.39 -4.44 15.61
C HIS A 171 -8.26 -4.95 16.52
N GLN A 172 -7.00 -4.83 16.10
CA GLN A 172 -5.84 -5.27 16.87
C GLN A 172 -5.20 -4.11 17.63
N LYS A 173 -4.57 -4.43 18.77
CA LYS A 173 -3.66 -3.49 19.44
C LYS A 173 -2.32 -3.50 18.70
N PRO A 174 -1.78 -2.35 18.26
CA PRO A 174 -0.52 -2.31 17.52
C PRO A 174 0.64 -3.03 18.22
N GLU A 175 0.71 -2.94 19.55
CA GLU A 175 1.77 -3.55 20.37
C GLU A 175 1.68 -5.08 20.43
N SER A 176 0.52 -5.64 20.07
CA SER A 176 0.30 -7.09 20.02
C SER A 176 0.66 -7.72 18.68
N LEU A 177 0.90 -6.89 17.65
CA LEU A 177 1.22 -7.36 16.30
C LEU A 177 2.69 -7.77 16.22
N ASN A 178 2.96 -8.80 15.43
CA ASN A 178 4.31 -9.28 15.22
C ASN A 178 4.96 -8.48 14.07
N PRO A 179 6.05 -7.74 14.31
CA PRO A 179 6.70 -6.93 13.27
C PRO A 179 7.39 -7.77 12.18
N LEU A 180 7.61 -9.07 12.42
CA LEU A 180 8.32 -9.97 11.52
C LEU A 180 7.39 -10.80 10.61
N VAL A 181 6.09 -10.50 10.62
CA VAL A 181 5.12 -11.18 9.78
C VAL A 181 4.37 -10.23 8.88
N LYS A 182 3.98 -10.75 7.72
CA LYS A 182 2.99 -10.14 6.85
C LYS A 182 1.64 -10.76 7.14
N TYR A 183 0.62 -9.94 7.36
CA TYR A 183 -0.77 -10.38 7.46
C TYR A 183 -1.40 -10.42 6.07
N LEU A 184 -2.26 -11.40 5.81
CA LEU A 184 -2.84 -11.64 4.49
C LEU A 184 -4.34 -11.89 4.59
N SER A 185 -5.08 -11.28 3.66
CA SER A 185 -6.47 -11.65 3.38
C SER A 185 -6.48 -12.98 2.65
N ALA A 186 -7.30 -13.92 3.11
CA ALA A 186 -7.54 -15.19 2.47
C ALA A 186 -9.03 -15.49 2.42
N THR A 187 -9.44 -16.21 1.37
CA THR A 187 -10.83 -16.63 1.16
C THR A 187 -10.85 -18.13 0.92
N THR A 188 -11.65 -18.87 1.69
CA THR A 188 -11.83 -20.32 1.50
C THR A 188 -12.47 -20.62 0.14
N GLY A 189 -12.36 -21.85 -0.36
CA GLY A 189 -13.01 -22.26 -1.61
C GLY A 189 -14.52 -21.94 -1.66
N PHE A 190 -15.21 -22.03 -0.52
CA PHE A 190 -16.63 -21.71 -0.38
C PHE A 190 -16.94 -20.21 -0.17
N GLY A 191 -15.92 -19.35 -0.07
CA GLY A 191 -16.11 -17.89 -0.03
C GLY A 191 -16.02 -17.24 1.35
N SER A 192 -15.65 -17.97 2.41
CA SER A 192 -15.46 -17.37 3.75
C SER A 192 -14.11 -16.66 3.82
N ASN A 193 -14.10 -15.40 4.23
CA ASN A 193 -12.88 -14.64 4.43
C ASN A 193 -12.27 -14.90 5.81
N TYR A 194 -10.95 -14.82 5.89
CA TYR A 194 -10.19 -14.89 7.13
C TYR A 194 -8.82 -14.24 6.95
N VAL A 195 -8.15 -13.97 8.07
CA VAL A 195 -6.78 -13.46 8.09
C VAL A 195 -5.80 -14.56 8.47
N THR A 196 -4.68 -14.60 7.77
CA THR A 196 -3.54 -15.44 8.10
C THR A 196 -2.27 -14.60 8.14
N SER A 197 -1.21 -15.12 8.75
CA SER A 197 0.09 -14.46 8.82
C SER A 197 1.18 -15.34 8.24
N LYS A 198 2.13 -14.73 7.53
CA LYS A 198 3.32 -15.41 7.00
C LYS A 198 4.57 -14.69 7.50
N LYS A 199 5.54 -15.44 8.04
CA LYS A 199 6.85 -14.90 8.40
C LYS A 199 7.50 -14.29 7.15
N ILE A 200 7.99 -13.07 7.28
CA ILE A 200 8.73 -12.39 6.22
C ILE A 200 10.15 -12.97 6.22
N ASP A 201 10.65 -13.29 5.04
CA ASP A 201 12.05 -13.67 4.86
C ASP A 201 12.88 -12.39 4.87
N LEU A 202 13.47 -12.09 6.03
CA LEU A 202 14.21 -10.86 6.28
C LEU A 202 15.49 -11.17 7.05
N ASP A 203 16.55 -10.45 6.69
CA ASP A 203 17.76 -10.37 7.49
C ASP A 203 17.54 -9.32 8.57
N GLU A 204 17.38 -9.77 9.82
CA GLU A 204 17.02 -8.91 10.96
C GLU A 204 18.07 -7.81 11.20
N ASP A 205 19.35 -8.13 11.00
CA ASP A 205 20.45 -7.16 11.14
C ASP A 205 20.39 -6.04 10.10
N THR A 206 20.10 -6.39 8.84
CA THR A 206 19.93 -5.39 7.76
C THR A 206 18.67 -4.55 7.99
N ALA A 207 17.57 -5.16 8.44
CA ALA A 207 16.33 -4.45 8.75
C ALA A 207 16.54 -3.43 9.88
N GLU A 208 17.23 -3.82 10.95
CA GLU A 208 17.54 -2.93 12.08
C GLU A 208 18.45 -1.78 11.64
N LYS A 209 19.52 -2.05 10.87
CA LYS A 209 20.39 -1.00 10.32
C LYS A 209 19.61 -0.03 9.44
N PHE A 210 18.72 -0.54 8.59
CA PHE A 210 17.88 0.30 7.75
C PHE A 210 16.96 1.20 8.59
N TYR A 211 16.35 0.65 9.65
CA TYR A 211 15.52 1.42 10.57
C TYR A 211 16.30 2.52 11.29
N GLN A 212 17.53 2.23 11.77
CA GLN A 212 18.40 3.24 12.38
C GLN A 212 18.75 4.37 11.40
N ASN A 213 19.03 4.05 10.13
CA ASN A 213 19.29 5.05 9.10
C ASN A 213 18.06 5.94 8.83
N LEU A 214 16.84 5.38 8.87
CA LEU A 214 15.60 6.18 8.75
C LEU A 214 15.44 7.16 9.91
N LEU A 215 15.76 6.74 11.13
CA LEU A 215 15.71 7.60 12.33
C LEU A 215 16.75 8.73 12.27
N GLU A 216 17.94 8.45 11.77
CA GLU A 216 18.98 9.47 11.56
C GLU A 216 18.57 10.47 10.49
N LEU A 217 18.08 9.97 9.34
CA LEU A 217 17.58 10.81 8.25
C LEU A 217 16.44 11.73 8.69
N GLU A 218 15.51 11.22 9.50
CA GLU A 218 14.43 12.03 10.08
C GLU A 218 14.97 13.18 10.93
N LYS A 219 15.96 12.92 11.79
CA LYS A 219 16.58 13.96 12.64
C LYS A 219 17.23 15.04 11.78
N ASP A 220 18.01 14.66 10.78
CA ASP A 220 18.72 15.59 9.90
C ASP A 220 17.77 16.49 9.12
N ILE A 221 16.68 15.91 8.61
CA ILE A 221 15.66 16.66 7.87
C ILE A 221 14.91 17.62 8.78
N ARG A 222 14.54 17.20 10.00
CA ARG A 222 13.89 18.08 10.98
C ARG A 222 14.78 19.28 11.33
N VAL A 223 16.08 19.06 11.52
CA VAL A 223 17.07 20.13 11.76
C VAL A 223 17.17 21.06 10.55
N THR A 224 17.23 20.50 9.34
CA THR A 224 17.36 21.27 8.09
C THR A 224 16.15 22.18 7.89
N ILE A 225 14.93 21.65 8.02
CA ILE A 225 13.69 22.43 7.90
C ILE A 225 13.62 23.54 8.94
N GLN A 226 14.07 23.29 10.17
CA GLN A 226 14.05 24.29 11.22
C GLN A 226 15.06 25.43 10.97
N LYS A 227 16.24 25.11 10.40
CA LYS A 227 17.19 26.13 9.95
C LYS A 227 16.62 26.99 8.83
N THR A 228 15.99 26.38 7.81
CA THR A 228 15.38 27.10 6.69
C THR A 228 14.28 28.05 7.16
N LYS A 229 13.42 27.63 8.10
CA LYS A 229 12.37 28.49 8.69
C LYS A 229 12.91 29.66 9.50
N ASN A 230 14.07 29.50 10.14
CA ASN A 230 14.68 30.58 10.91
C ASN A 230 15.44 31.60 10.03
N GLN A 231 15.64 31.28 8.75
CA GLN A 231 16.34 32.13 7.77
C GLN A 231 15.38 32.83 6.78
N SER A 232 14.09 32.47 6.80
CA SER A 232 13.00 33.06 6.01
C SER A 232 12.15 34.01 6.85
#